data_AF-A0A3A5JCS4-F1
#
_entry.id   AF-A0A3A5JCS4-F1
#
_cell.length_a   1.000
_cell.length_b   1.000
_cell.length_c   1.000
_cell.angle_alpha   90.00
_cell.angle_beta   90.00
_cell.angle_gamma   90.00
#
_symmetry.space_group_name_H-M   'P 1'
#
loop_
_entity.id
_entity.type
_entity.pdbx_description
1 polymer ?
#
loop_
_entity_poly.entity_id
_entity_poly.type
_entity_poly.pdbx_seq_one_letter_code
_entity_poly.pdbx_strand_id
1 'polypeptide(L)'
;MNGRKYVGRVAQLVAVGLCVLGIVIAGWAAYTTAQSTPYLVQVDDVTTSSSEPAIAYHDLSSSQQAIFDRMTTDPAGPATGQAAHVEDTSLAFFANNAVRYRGEMYTFDIQYDPGSPGPLFVGFGVLVALVGGCSSLLLWYRGRRREATSDPFAA
;
A
#
# COMPACT_ATOMS: atom_id res chain seq x y z
N MET A 1 4.46 47.15 16.86
CA MET A 1 3.95 45.86 17.40
C MET A 1 3.12 45.02 16.42
N ASN A 2 3.21 45.23 15.09
CA ASN A 2 2.39 44.48 14.13
C ASN A 2 2.97 43.12 13.71
N GLY A 3 4.31 42.94 13.70
CA GLY A 3 4.96 41.73 13.16
C GLY A 3 4.57 40.41 13.83
N ARG A 4 4.37 40.36 15.16
CA ARG A 4 4.03 39.10 15.88
C ARG A 4 2.64 38.56 15.54
N LYS A 5 1.67 39.42 15.17
CA LYS A 5 0.32 38.98 14.78
C LYS A 5 0.33 38.34 13.38
N TYR A 6 1.13 38.88 12.45
CA TYR A 6 1.29 38.31 11.11
C TYR A 6 2.02 36.97 11.15
N VAL A 7 3.11 36.86 11.92
CA VAL A 7 3.85 35.59 12.07
C VAL A 7 2.97 34.47 12.63
N GLY A 8 2.09 34.77 13.60
CA GLY A 8 1.15 33.80 14.15
C GLY A 8 0.11 33.29 13.14
N ARG A 9 -0.45 34.20 12.31
CA ARG A 9 -1.41 33.83 11.26
C ARG A 9 -0.76 33.04 10.13
N VAL A 10 0.44 33.42 9.71
CA VAL A 10 1.22 32.70 8.69
C VAL A 10 1.57 31.30 9.19
N ALA A 11 2.04 31.16 10.43
CA ALA A 11 2.34 29.84 11.00
C ALA A 11 1.09 28.94 11.08
N GLN A 12 -0.08 29.51 11.38
CA GLN A 12 -1.33 28.77 11.41
C GLN A 12 -1.80 28.34 10.01
N LEU A 13 -1.66 29.20 8.99
CA LEU A 13 -1.91 28.84 7.59
C LEU A 13 -0.98 27.73 7.10
N VAL A 14 0.31 27.80 7.44
CA VAL A 14 1.28 26.75 7.11
C VAL A 14 0.93 25.43 7.79
N ALA A 15 0.53 25.46 9.07
CA ALA A 15 0.13 24.27 9.80
C ALA A 15 -1.14 23.60 9.20
N VAL A 16 -2.14 24.40 8.81
CA VAL A 16 -3.33 23.89 8.11
C VAL A 16 -2.96 23.35 6.73
N GLY A 17 -2.08 24.05 6.00
CA GLY A 17 -1.57 23.58 4.70
C GLY A 17 -0.85 22.24 4.79
N LEU A 18 -0.02 22.05 5.81
CA LEU A 18 0.63 20.76 6.10
C LEU A 18 -0.40 19.67 6.43
N CYS A 19 -1.45 20.00 7.18
CA CYS A 19 -2.53 19.07 7.48
C CYS A 19 -3.20 18.56 6.20
N VAL A 20 -3.63 19.48 5.33
CA VAL A 20 -4.28 19.16 4.05
C VAL A 20 -3.34 18.39 3.13
N LEU A 21 -2.07 18.81 3.03
CA LEU A 21 -1.07 18.14 2.21
C LEU A 21 -0.85 16.69 2.66
N GLY A 22 -0.76 16.44 3.97
CA GLY A 22 -0.62 15.09 4.51
C GLY A 22 -1.82 14.19 4.18
N ILE A 23 -3.05 14.73 4.26
CA ILE A 23 -4.28 14.00 3.89
C ILE A 23 -4.27 13.65 2.40
N VAL A 24 -3.88 14.59 1.53
CA VAL A 24 -3.80 14.35 0.08
C VAL A 24 -2.76 13.28 -0.24
N ILE A 25 -1.59 13.33 0.38
CA ILE A 25 -0.53 12.32 0.19
C ILE A 25 -1.00 10.94 0.67
N ALA A 26 -1.58 10.84 1.86
CA ALA A 26 -2.06 9.58 2.40
C ALA A 26 -3.21 9.01 1.56
N GLY A 27 -4.15 9.86 1.14
CA GLY A 27 -5.28 9.46 0.30
C GLY A 27 -4.86 9.02 -1.10
N TRP A 28 -3.93 9.75 -1.73
CA TRP A 28 -3.37 9.36 -3.02
C TRP A 28 -2.62 8.03 -2.91
N ALA A 29 -1.76 7.88 -1.91
CA ALA A 29 -1.01 6.65 -1.71
C ALA A 29 -1.93 5.45 -1.47
N ALA A 30 -2.91 5.58 -0.57
CA ALA A 30 -3.89 4.55 -0.29
C ALA A 30 -4.73 4.20 -1.53
N TYR A 31 -5.13 5.18 -2.33
CA TYR A 31 -5.87 4.95 -3.57
C TYR A 31 -5.04 4.16 -4.59
N THR A 32 -3.77 4.54 -4.79
CA THR A 32 -2.88 3.85 -5.72
C THR A 32 -2.50 2.45 -5.25
N THR A 33 -2.37 2.21 -3.94
CA THR A 33 -2.19 0.84 -3.38
C THR A 33 -3.47 0.02 -3.49
N ALA A 34 -4.66 0.65 -3.38
CA ALA A 34 -5.92 -0.05 -3.61
C ALA A 34 -6.13 -0.40 -5.10
N GLN A 35 -5.53 0.36 -6.01
CA GLN A 35 -5.58 0.11 -7.45
C GLN A 35 -4.40 -0.70 -8.00
N SER A 36 -3.37 -0.97 -7.19
CA SER A 36 -2.28 -1.82 -7.66
C SER A 36 -2.81 -3.21 -7.93
N THR A 37 -2.81 -3.58 -9.20
CA THR A 37 -3.23 -4.88 -9.68
C THR A 37 -2.26 -5.93 -9.14
N PRO A 38 -2.72 -6.90 -8.35
CA PRO A 38 -1.89 -8.02 -7.94
C PRO A 38 -1.49 -8.87 -9.16
N TYR A 39 -0.31 -9.47 -9.10
CA TYR A 39 0.16 -10.42 -10.09
C TYR A 39 0.83 -11.62 -9.41
N LEU A 40 0.72 -12.79 -10.03
CA LEU A 40 1.37 -14.01 -9.55
C LEU A 40 2.77 -14.11 -10.14
N VAL A 41 3.75 -14.38 -9.28
CA VAL A 41 5.11 -14.69 -9.66
C VAL A 41 5.43 -16.12 -9.26
N GLN A 42 6.03 -16.89 -10.17
CA GLN A 42 6.57 -18.20 -9.84
C GLN A 42 7.77 -18.00 -8.91
N VAL A 43 7.71 -18.59 -7.71
CA VAL A 43 8.86 -18.61 -6.81
C VAL A 43 9.58 -19.93 -7.05
N ASP A 44 10.79 -19.88 -7.60
CA ASP A 44 11.68 -21.04 -7.70
C ASP A 44 12.23 -21.37 -6.31
N ASP A 45 11.36 -21.71 -5.36
CA ASP A 45 11.78 -22.18 -4.06
C ASP A 45 11.79 -23.71 -4.07
N VAL A 46 13.00 -24.26 -4.28
CA VAL A 46 13.34 -25.67 -4.12
C VAL A 46 13.31 -26.07 -2.63
N THR A 47 12.50 -25.41 -1.81
CA THR A 47 12.26 -25.79 -0.43
C THR A 47 11.16 -26.85 -0.38
N THR A 48 11.61 -28.07 -0.68
CA THR A 48 11.18 -29.31 -0.01
C THR A 48 10.53 -29.00 1.35
N SER A 49 9.19 -29.07 1.42
CA SER A 49 8.31 -28.84 2.59
C SER A 49 7.39 -27.60 2.50
N SER A 50 6.57 -27.48 1.45
CA SER A 50 5.23 -26.94 1.70
C SER A 50 4.40 -28.02 2.39
N SER A 51 3.83 -27.72 3.55
CA SER A 51 2.89 -28.59 4.27
C SER A 51 1.51 -28.65 3.59
N GLU A 52 1.29 -27.86 2.55
CA GLU A 52 0.05 -27.86 1.80
C GLU A 52 0.04 -29.00 0.77
N PRO A 53 -1.09 -29.71 0.63
CA PRO A 53 -1.21 -30.78 -0.33
C PRO A 53 -1.04 -30.22 -1.75
N ALA A 54 0.01 -30.68 -2.44
CA ALA A 54 0.22 -30.31 -3.83
C ALA A 54 -0.92 -30.87 -4.71
N ILE A 55 -1.54 -30.00 -5.50
CA ILE A 55 -2.60 -30.34 -6.43
C ILE A 55 -1.95 -30.80 -7.74
N ALA A 56 -2.40 -31.93 -8.29
CA ALA A 56 -1.88 -32.38 -9.56
C ALA A 56 -2.42 -31.51 -10.70
N TYR A 57 -1.58 -31.21 -11.70
CA TYR A 57 -1.98 -30.38 -12.84
C TYR A 57 -3.28 -30.84 -13.54
N HIS A 58 -3.53 -32.15 -13.60
CA HIS A 58 -4.73 -32.70 -14.21
C HIS A 58 -6.02 -32.44 -13.42
N ASP A 59 -5.91 -32.12 -12.13
CA ASP A 59 -7.03 -31.77 -11.25
C ASP A 59 -7.38 -30.27 -11.33
N LEU A 60 -6.53 -29.48 -12.00
CA LEU A 60 -6.82 -28.07 -12.27
C LEU A 60 -7.97 -27.95 -13.26
N SER A 61 -8.81 -26.93 -13.08
CA SER A 61 -9.80 -26.56 -14.09
C SER A 61 -9.11 -26.09 -15.38
N SER A 62 -9.83 -26.10 -16.49
CA SER A 62 -9.32 -25.59 -17.77
C SER A 62 -8.85 -24.12 -17.68
N SER A 63 -9.52 -23.29 -16.87
CA SER A 63 -9.11 -21.91 -16.63
C SER A 63 -7.81 -21.82 -15.84
N GLN A 64 -7.64 -22.66 -14.80
CA GLN A 64 -6.42 -22.72 -14.00
C GLN A 64 -5.23 -23.26 -14.79
N GLN A 65 -5.43 -24.30 -15.62
CA GLN A 65 -4.40 -24.83 -16.51
C GLN A 65 -3.89 -23.75 -17.48
N ALA A 66 -4.80 -23.01 -18.12
CA ALA A 66 -4.42 -21.92 -19.03
C ALA A 66 -3.66 -20.78 -18.34
N ILE A 67 -3.85 -20.58 -17.03
CA ILE A 67 -3.11 -19.60 -16.23
C ILE A 67 -1.73 -20.17 -15.86
N PHE A 68 -1.67 -21.41 -15.41
CA PHE A 68 -0.44 -22.14 -15.10
C PHE A 68 0.51 -22.20 -16.31
N ASP A 69 -0.01 -22.53 -17.49
CA ASP A 69 0.77 -22.61 -18.74
C ASP A 69 1.31 -21.24 -19.18
N ARG A 70 0.65 -20.14 -18.79
CA ARG A 70 1.13 -18.77 -19.05
C ARG A 70 2.23 -18.33 -18.09
N MET A 71 2.21 -18.85 -16.86
CA MET A 71 3.16 -18.49 -15.79
C MET A 71 4.43 -19.34 -15.84
N THR A 72 4.30 -20.63 -16.19
CA THR A 72 5.41 -21.58 -16.20
C THR A 72 6.15 -21.61 -17.53
N THR A 73 7.47 -21.67 -17.48
CA THR A 73 8.34 -21.81 -18.65
C THR A 73 8.30 -23.23 -19.20
N ASP A 74 7.71 -23.46 -20.37
CA ASP A 74 7.98 -24.67 -21.15
C ASP A 74 9.38 -24.56 -21.81
N PRO A 75 10.26 -25.57 -21.75
CA PRO A 75 11.62 -25.52 -22.33
C PRO A 75 11.70 -25.50 -23.87
N ALA A 76 10.57 -25.54 -24.60
CA ALA A 76 10.54 -25.67 -26.07
C ALA A 76 9.96 -24.46 -26.83
N GLY A 77 9.56 -23.37 -26.15
CA GLY A 77 8.97 -22.19 -26.78
C GLY A 77 9.34 -20.88 -26.07
N PRO A 78 9.15 -19.71 -26.72
CA PRO A 78 9.63 -18.44 -26.18
C PRO A 78 8.83 -18.06 -24.93
N ALA A 79 9.52 -18.08 -23.80
CA ALA A 79 9.05 -17.64 -22.51
C ALA A 79 8.66 -16.15 -22.52
N THR A 80 7.47 -15.80 -22.03
CA THR A 80 7.08 -14.40 -21.80
C THR A 80 7.23 -13.95 -20.34
N GLY A 81 7.69 -14.82 -19.45
CA GLY A 81 8.30 -14.42 -18.17
C GLY A 81 7.31 -14.22 -17.03
N GLN A 82 7.43 -15.10 -16.04
CA GLN A 82 7.48 -14.89 -14.58
C GLN A 82 6.40 -14.06 -13.86
N ALA A 83 5.50 -13.36 -14.54
CA ALA A 83 4.44 -12.57 -13.92
C ALA A 83 3.19 -12.55 -14.82
N ALA A 84 2.09 -13.13 -14.36
CA ALA A 84 0.81 -13.07 -15.07
C ALA A 84 -0.23 -12.29 -14.27
N HIS A 85 -0.96 -11.40 -14.95
CA HIS A 85 -2.16 -10.81 -14.39
C HIS A 85 -3.29 -11.84 -14.44
N VAL A 86 -3.94 -12.07 -13.31
CA VAL A 86 -4.91 -13.14 -13.12
C VAL A 86 -6.12 -12.60 -12.36
N GLU A 87 -7.27 -13.24 -12.50
CA GLU A 87 -8.46 -12.90 -11.71
C GLU A 87 -8.24 -13.19 -10.22
N ASP A 88 -8.81 -12.36 -9.34
CA ASP A 88 -8.61 -12.41 -7.88
C ASP A 88 -8.86 -13.79 -7.26
N THR A 89 -9.87 -14.52 -7.73
CA THR A 89 -10.17 -15.89 -7.25
C THR A 89 -9.07 -16.89 -7.63
N SER A 90 -8.47 -16.71 -8.80
CA SER A 90 -7.38 -17.58 -9.28
C SER A 90 -6.06 -17.26 -8.59
N LEU A 91 -5.80 -15.96 -8.31
CA LEU A 91 -4.70 -15.50 -7.47
C LEU A 91 -4.67 -16.21 -6.12
N ALA A 92 -5.79 -16.18 -5.39
CA ALA A 92 -5.92 -16.82 -4.09
C ALA A 92 -5.76 -18.34 -4.15
N PHE A 93 -6.17 -18.99 -5.24
CA PHE A 93 -5.99 -20.44 -5.40
C PHE A 93 -4.51 -20.82 -5.55
N PHE A 94 -3.77 -20.16 -6.44
CA PHE A 94 -2.35 -20.49 -6.69
C PHE A 94 -1.44 -20.04 -5.55
N ALA A 95 -1.78 -18.97 -4.82
CA ALA A 95 -1.01 -18.54 -3.66
C ALA A 95 -1.10 -19.50 -2.46
N ASN A 96 -2.22 -20.22 -2.33
CA ASN A 96 -2.47 -21.15 -1.22
C ASN A 96 -2.21 -22.61 -1.58
N ASN A 97 -1.70 -22.91 -2.79
CA ASN A 97 -1.49 -24.28 -3.24
C ASN A 97 -0.22 -24.43 -4.08
N ALA A 98 0.49 -25.53 -3.88
CA ALA A 98 1.53 -25.97 -4.79
C ALA A 98 0.93 -26.80 -5.93
N VAL A 99 1.38 -26.60 -7.17
CA VAL A 99 0.96 -27.39 -8.33
C VAL A 99 2.05 -28.37 -8.72
N ARG A 100 1.70 -29.66 -8.83
CA ARG A 100 2.63 -30.70 -9.31
C ARG A 100 2.46 -30.89 -10.82
N TYR A 101 3.53 -30.62 -11.56
CA TYR A 101 3.59 -30.76 -13.02
C TYR A 101 4.87 -31.45 -13.45
N ARG A 102 4.77 -32.49 -14.29
CA ARG A 102 5.91 -33.28 -14.82
C ARG A 102 6.94 -33.78 -13.77
N GLY A 103 6.50 -33.97 -12.53
CA GLY A 103 7.36 -34.45 -11.43
C GLY A 103 7.99 -33.33 -10.59
N GLU A 104 7.81 -32.08 -10.98
CA GLU A 104 8.26 -30.89 -10.25
C GLU A 104 7.08 -30.23 -9.52
N MET A 105 7.39 -29.48 -8.45
CA MET A 105 6.41 -28.66 -7.73
C MET A 105 6.64 -27.19 -8.05
N TYR A 106 5.55 -26.52 -8.42
CA TYR A 106 5.52 -25.11 -8.76
C TYR A 106 4.73 -24.39 -7.66
N THR A 107 5.37 -23.40 -7.04
CA THR A 107 4.76 -22.51 -6.06
C THR A 107 4.71 -21.10 -6.62
N PHE A 108 3.68 -20.36 -6.20
CA PHE A 108 3.44 -19.02 -6.68
C PHE A 108 3.24 -18.08 -5.50
N ASP A 109 3.73 -16.86 -5.64
CA ASP A 109 3.55 -15.80 -4.66
C ASP A 109 2.82 -14.61 -5.30
N ILE A 110 2.01 -13.92 -4.50
CA ILE A 110 1.30 -12.73 -4.94
C ILE A 110 2.19 -11.53 -4.71
N GLN A 111 2.58 -10.89 -5.79
CA GLN A 111 3.30 -9.62 -5.74
C GLN A 111 2.39 -8.47 -6.17
N TYR A 112 2.71 -7.30 -5.64
CA TYR A 112 2.05 -6.04 -5.96
C TYR A 112 3.03 -5.14 -6.70
N ASP A 113 2.50 -4.30 -7.60
CA ASP A 113 3.33 -3.40 -8.41
C ASP A 113 4.21 -2.52 -7.52
N PRO A 114 5.56 -2.58 -7.66
CA PRO A 114 6.49 -1.74 -6.89
C PRO A 114 6.32 -0.24 -7.19
N GLY A 115 5.62 0.12 -8.26
CA GLY A 115 5.23 1.50 -8.56
C GLY A 115 4.14 2.05 -7.63
N SER A 116 3.47 1.21 -6.85
CA SER A 116 2.52 1.68 -5.85
C SER A 116 3.27 2.33 -4.68
N PRO A 117 2.94 3.58 -4.30
CA PRO A 117 3.47 4.21 -3.09
C PRO A 117 2.92 3.42 -1.90
N GLY A 118 3.65 2.39 -1.50
CA GLY A 118 3.22 1.41 -0.52
C GLY A 118 2.93 2.00 0.87
N PRO A 119 2.75 1.14 1.90
CA PRO A 119 2.29 1.56 3.23
C PRO A 119 3.15 2.65 3.90
N LEU A 120 4.43 2.77 3.49
CA LEU A 120 5.32 3.84 3.93
C LEU A 120 4.82 5.25 3.56
N PHE A 121 4.30 5.44 2.35
CA PHE A 121 3.78 6.75 1.91
C PHE A 121 2.47 7.11 2.60
N VAL A 122 1.63 6.09 2.87
CA VAL A 122 0.43 6.26 3.70
C VAL A 122 0.83 6.72 5.10
N GLY A 123 1.78 6.04 5.74
CA GLY A 123 2.28 6.40 7.07
C GLY A 123 2.90 7.80 7.11
N PHE A 124 3.68 8.15 6.08
CA PHE A 124 4.26 9.48 5.95
C PHE A 124 3.19 10.58 5.83
N GLY A 125 2.20 10.39 4.96
CA GLY A 125 1.10 11.35 4.82
C GLY A 125 0.31 11.54 6.11
N VAL A 126 0.04 10.46 6.85
CA VAL A 126 -0.63 10.52 8.17
C VAL A 126 0.19 11.30 9.19
N LEU A 127 1.50 11.05 9.26
CA LEU A 127 2.39 11.79 10.17
C LEU A 127 2.41 13.29 9.85
N VAL A 128 2.54 13.65 8.57
CA VAL A 128 2.49 15.06 8.12
C VAL A 128 1.15 15.70 8.48
N ALA A 129 0.04 14.97 8.29
CA ALA A 129 -1.29 15.44 8.63
C ALA A 129 -1.45 15.69 10.14
N LEU A 130 -0.99 14.76 10.97
CA LEU A 130 -1.03 14.87 12.43
C LEU A 130 -0.17 16.03 12.94
N VAL A 131 1.07 16.16 12.43
CA VAL A 131 1.96 17.27 12.81
C VAL A 131 1.34 18.61 12.47
N GLY A 132 0.78 18.77 11.26
CA GLY A 132 0.08 19.98 10.85
C GLY A 132 -1.16 20.26 11.70
N GLY A 133 -2.01 19.25 11.89
CA GLY A 133 -3.24 19.31 12.69
C GLY A 133 -2.97 19.69 14.15
N CYS A 134 -2.09 18.95 14.84
CA CYS A 134 -1.72 19.22 16.22
C CYS A 134 -1.08 20.60 16.38
N SER A 135 -0.22 21.01 15.44
CA SER A 135 0.39 22.35 15.47
C SER A 135 -0.64 23.45 15.30
N SER A 136 -1.63 23.26 14.41
CA SER A 136 -2.71 24.24 14.20
C SER A 136 -3.59 24.40 15.45
N LEU A 137 -3.93 23.29 16.12
CA LEU A 137 -4.70 23.27 17.36
C LEU A 137 -3.93 23.96 18.51
N LEU A 138 -2.63 23.69 18.64
CA LEU A 138 -1.78 24.30 19.66
C LEU A 138 -1.63 25.82 19.45
N LEU A 139 -1.47 26.26 18.20
CA LEU A 139 -1.39 27.68 17.85
C LEU A 139 -2.72 28.40 18.14
N TRP A 140 -3.84 27.78 17.78
CA TRP A 140 -5.17 28.30 18.08
C TRP A 140 -5.43 28.38 19.59
N TYR A 141 -5.12 27.32 20.33
CA TYR A 141 -5.29 27.25 21.77
C TYR A 141 -4.46 28.30 22.50
N ARG A 142 -3.19 28.47 22.11
CA ARG A 142 -2.31 29.52 22.67
C ARG A 142 -2.78 30.93 22.29
N GLY A 143 -3.33 31.12 21.10
CA GLY A 143 -3.96 32.37 20.67
C GLY A 143 -5.10 32.76 21.62
N ARG A 144 -6.06 31.86 21.84
CA ARG A 144 -7.19 32.09 22.74
C ARG A 144 -6.78 32.36 24.19
N ARG A 145 -5.80 31.61 24.74
CA ARG A 145 -5.33 31.85 26.11
C ARG A 145 -4.71 33.24 26.29
N ARG A 146 -4.03 33.77 25.27
CA ARG A 146 -3.43 35.12 25.32
C ARG A 146 -4.47 36.23 25.29
N GLU A 147 -5.58 36.01 24.58
CA GLU A 147 -6.71 36.94 24.56
C GLU A 147 -7.44 36.95 25.92
N ALA A 148 -7.70 35.77 26.50
CA ALA A 148 -8.35 35.64 27.81
C ALA A 148 -7.56 36.19 29.01
N THR A 149 -6.22 36.26 28.92
CA THR A 149 -5.37 36.86 29.96
C THR A 149 -5.15 38.36 29.78
N SER A 150 -5.58 38.92 28.65
CA SER A 150 -5.47 40.35 28.35
C SER A 150 -6.74 41.15 28.62
N ASP A 151 -7.83 40.51 29.04
CA ASP A 151 -9.05 41.20 29.47
C ASP A 151 -8.94 41.60 30.96
N PRO A 152 -8.83 42.90 31.28
CA PRO A 152 -8.72 43.38 32.66
C PRO A 152 -10.04 43.31 33.46
N PHE A 153 -11.11 42.77 32.87
CA PHE A 153 -12.46 42.70 33.48
C PHE A 153 -12.95 41.28 33.77
N ALA A 154 -12.09 40.27 33.71
CA ALA A 154 -12.45 38.86 33.95
C ALA A 154 -12.12 38.34 35.38
N ALA A 155 -12.15 39.21 36.39
CA ALA A 155 -12.07 38.85 37.81
C ALA A 155 -13.26 39.47 38.58
#